data_AF-A0AAU7JG95-F1
#
_entry.id   AF-A0AAU7JG95-F1
#
_cell.length_a   1.000
_cell.length_b   1.000
_cell.length_c   1.000
_cell.angle_alpha   90.00
_cell.angle_beta   90.00
_cell.angle_gamma   90.00
#
_symmetry.space_group_name_H-M   'P 1'
#
loop_
_entity.id
_entity.type
_entity.pdbx_description
1 polymer ?
#
loop_
_entity_poly.entity_id
_entity_poly.type
_entity_poly.pdbx_seq_one_letter_code
_entity_poly.pdbx_strand_id
1 'polypeptide(L)'
;MAVAFATGVVIGAAIALLSALAVTKFQLRRHRTALASALVGEIAAIVREIECRDVVEQLRRATDHLQVSLTCLPPRPYPVFEAEAGRLDRLAAPLPRKIAFFYTRMGALAEDVRSFADGELRGTEYLQPLLRELEATMSLSDEVLRDLREVASPSPLHLLGRA
;
A
#
# COMPACT_ATOMS: atom_id res chain seq x y z
N MET A 1 -31.67 24.15 45.84
CA MET A 1 -31.27 22.79 45.39
C MET A 1 -31.22 22.60 43.87
N ALA A 2 -31.85 23.44 43.03
CA ALA A 2 -31.84 23.27 41.56
C ALA A 2 -30.48 23.53 40.86
N VAL A 3 -29.62 24.40 41.42
CA VAL A 3 -28.35 24.81 40.78
C VAL A 3 -27.30 23.68 40.78
N ALA A 4 -27.30 22.80 41.79
CA ALA A 4 -26.35 21.69 41.90
C ALA A 4 -26.62 20.54 40.90
N PHE A 5 -27.88 20.34 40.53
CA PHE A 5 -28.24 19.35 39.51
C PHE A 5 -27.88 19.83 38.10
N ALA A 6 -28.04 21.12 37.81
CA ALA A 6 -27.70 21.70 36.51
C ALA A 6 -26.19 21.64 36.21
N THR A 7 -25.34 21.90 37.21
CA THR A 7 -23.88 21.81 37.05
C THR A 7 -23.38 20.38 36.86
N GLY A 8 -23.97 19.40 37.57
CA GLY A 8 -23.64 17.98 37.39
C GLY A 8 -23.96 17.45 35.99
N VAL A 9 -25.09 17.87 35.40
CA VAL A 9 -25.48 17.47 34.03
C VAL A 9 -24.54 18.07 32.98
N VAL A 10 -24.14 19.34 33.11
CA VAL A 10 -23.22 20.00 32.17
C VAL A 10 -21.83 19.36 32.20
N ILE A 11 -21.30 19.05 33.38
CA ILE A 11 -20.00 18.39 33.53
C ILE A 11 -20.07 16.95 32.97
N GLY A 12 -21.13 16.20 33.28
CA GLY A 12 -21.33 14.85 32.76
C GLY A 12 -21.41 14.81 31.23
N ALA A 13 -22.13 15.76 30.62
CA ALA A 13 -22.23 15.88 29.17
C ALA A 13 -20.88 16.24 28.51
N ALA A 14 -20.11 17.14 29.13
CA ALA A 14 -18.79 17.53 28.62
C ALA A 14 -17.79 16.36 28.66
N ILE A 15 -17.76 15.59 29.76
CA ILE A 15 -16.91 14.40 29.88
C ILE A 15 -17.32 13.36 28.83
N ALA A 16 -18.61 13.07 28.70
CA ALA A 16 -19.11 12.11 27.71
C ALA A 16 -18.74 12.51 26.27
N LEU A 17 -18.85 13.79 25.93
CA LEU A 17 -18.46 14.31 24.62
C LEU A 17 -16.96 14.17 24.37
N LEU A 18 -16.11 14.52 25.34
CA LEU A 18 -14.66 14.38 25.23
C LEU A 18 -14.25 12.91 25.09
N SER A 19 -14.85 12.01 25.87
CA SER A 19 -14.63 10.57 25.75
C SER A 19 -15.04 10.04 24.37
N ALA A 20 -16.20 10.43 23.85
CA ALA A 20 -16.65 10.04 22.53
C ALA A 20 -15.68 10.51 21.43
N LEU A 21 -15.23 11.77 21.49
CA LEU A 21 -14.23 12.30 20.55
C LEU A 21 -12.89 11.56 20.64
N ALA A 22 -12.43 11.23 21.85
CA ALA A 22 -11.20 10.48 22.05
C ALA A 22 -11.29 9.05 21.48
N VAL A 23 -12.40 8.35 21.74
CA VAL A 23 -12.66 7.00 21.21
C VAL A 23 -12.69 7.02 19.68
N THR A 24 -13.42 7.95 19.07
CA THR A 24 -13.50 8.07 17.60
C THR A 24 -12.13 8.34 16.98
N LYS A 25 -11.33 9.23 17.57
CA LYS A 25 -9.95 9.49 17.12
C LYS A 25 -9.06 8.26 17.25
N PHE A 26 -9.18 7.51 18.35
CA PHE A 26 -8.39 6.30 18.58
C PHE A 26 -8.76 5.19 17.60
N GLN A 27 -10.06 4.96 17.37
CA GLN A 27 -10.55 3.99 16.40
C GLN A 27 -10.07 4.34 14.98
N LEU A 28 -10.17 5.60 14.58
CA LEU A 28 -9.70 6.05 13.26
C LEU A 28 -8.20 5.79 13.09
N ARG A 29 -7.39 6.11 14.11
CA ARG A 29 -5.94 5.82 14.11
C ARG A 29 -5.66 4.33 14.00
N ARG A 30 -6.32 3.50 14.82
CA ARG A 30 -6.16 2.04 14.79
C ARG A 30 -6.50 1.47 13.41
N HIS A 31 -7.58 1.95 12.79
CA HIS A 31 -7.95 1.52 11.44
C HIS A 31 -6.94 1.95 10.39
N ARG A 32 -6.39 3.18 10.47
CA ARG A 32 -5.34 3.66 9.56
C ARG A 32 -4.08 2.79 9.66
N THR A 33 -3.60 2.55 10.87
CA THR A 33 -2.42 1.73 11.13
C THR A 33 -2.62 0.29 10.68
N ALA A 34 -3.79 -0.29 10.94
CA ALA A 34 -4.11 -1.65 10.49
C ALA A 34 -4.14 -1.76 8.96
N LEU A 35 -4.81 -0.81 8.29
CA LEU A 35 -4.84 -0.74 6.83
C LEU A 35 -3.43 -0.58 6.25
N ALA A 36 -2.65 0.35 6.79
CA ALA A 36 -1.29 0.60 6.33
C ALA A 36 -0.39 -0.64 6.51
N SER A 37 -0.49 -1.32 7.66
CA SER A 37 0.28 -2.54 7.93
C SER A 37 -0.08 -3.68 6.97
N ALA A 38 -1.37 -3.86 6.67
CA ALA A 38 -1.82 -4.89 5.73
C ALA A 38 -1.29 -4.62 4.31
N LEU A 39 -1.38 -3.37 3.84
CA LEU A 39 -0.85 -2.96 2.54
C LEU A 39 0.67 -3.09 2.46
N VAL A 40 1.41 -2.77 3.54
CA VAL A 40 2.87 -3.02 3.60
C VAL A 40 3.18 -4.49 3.39
N GLY A 41 2.42 -5.39 4.03
CA GLY A 41 2.62 -6.83 3.88
C GLY A 41 2.41 -7.30 2.44
N GLU A 42 1.34 -6.86 1.79
CA GLU A 42 1.04 -7.24 0.41
C GLU A 42 2.05 -6.66 -0.59
N ILE A 43 2.36 -5.37 -0.51
CA ILE A 43 3.35 -4.74 -1.41
C ILE A 43 4.73 -5.37 -1.22
N ALA A 44 5.15 -5.62 0.03
CA ALA A 44 6.43 -6.27 0.30
C ALA A 44 6.49 -7.71 -0.25
N ALA A 45 5.39 -8.45 -0.21
CA ALA A 45 5.31 -9.78 -0.81
C ALA A 45 5.48 -9.73 -2.33
N ILE A 46 4.80 -8.78 -3.01
CA ILE A 46 4.93 -8.57 -4.45
C ILE A 46 6.37 -8.22 -4.82
N VAL A 47 6.95 -7.22 -4.15
CA VAL A 47 8.35 -6.80 -4.36
C VAL A 47 9.30 -7.98 -4.16
N ARG A 48 9.12 -8.74 -3.07
CA ARG A 48 9.96 -9.89 -2.76
C ARG A 48 9.85 -10.97 -3.83
N GLU A 49 8.68 -11.19 -4.40
CA GLU A 49 8.50 -12.17 -5.47
C GLU A 49 9.20 -11.74 -6.77
N ILE A 50 9.14 -10.46 -7.11
CA ILE A 50 9.84 -9.87 -8.27
C ILE A 50 11.36 -10.00 -8.09
N GLU A 51 11.86 -9.69 -6.89
CA GLU A 51 13.29 -9.82 -6.55
C GLU A 51 13.74 -11.28 -6.55
N CYS A 52 13.02 -12.18 -5.87
CA CYS A 52 13.42 -13.59 -5.77
C CYS A 52 13.42 -14.32 -7.12
N ARG A 53 12.62 -13.85 -8.07
CA ARG A 53 12.59 -14.38 -9.44
C ARG A 53 13.53 -13.63 -10.39
N ASP A 54 14.29 -12.64 -9.91
CA ASP A 54 15.20 -11.82 -10.71
C ASP A 54 14.55 -11.23 -11.98
N VAL A 55 13.25 -10.87 -11.93
CA VAL A 55 12.48 -10.53 -13.14
C VAL A 55 13.05 -9.32 -13.87
N VAL A 56 13.53 -8.31 -13.13
CA VAL A 56 14.20 -7.12 -13.70
C VAL A 56 15.44 -7.52 -14.50
N GLU A 57 16.25 -8.41 -13.95
CA GLU A 57 17.50 -8.84 -14.59
C GLU A 57 17.22 -9.78 -15.78
N GLN A 58 16.17 -10.61 -15.71
CA GLN A 58 15.71 -11.40 -16.85
C GLN A 58 15.23 -10.51 -18.00
N LEU A 59 14.45 -9.46 -17.72
CA LEU A 59 14.01 -8.48 -18.72
C LEU A 59 15.18 -7.69 -19.32
N ARG A 60 16.16 -7.32 -18.49
CA ARG A 60 17.39 -6.68 -18.96
C ARG A 60 18.14 -7.58 -19.94
N ARG A 61 18.39 -8.84 -19.57
CA ARG A 61 19.04 -9.81 -20.46
C ARG A 61 18.23 -10.11 -21.71
N ALA A 62 16.90 -10.15 -21.63
CA ALA A 62 16.04 -10.34 -22.80
C ALA A 62 16.14 -9.16 -23.78
N THR A 63 16.37 -7.96 -23.26
CA THR A 63 16.61 -6.76 -24.09
C THR A 63 17.92 -6.85 -24.84
N ASP A 64 18.97 -7.37 -24.18
CA ASP A 64 20.31 -7.53 -24.77
C ASP A 64 20.43 -8.79 -25.65
N HIS A 65 19.66 -9.84 -25.35
CA HIS A 65 19.70 -11.16 -25.99
C HIS A 65 18.27 -11.71 -26.22
N LEU A 66 17.90 -11.90 -27.48
CA LEU A 66 16.55 -12.28 -27.96
C LEU A 66 16.01 -13.66 -27.51
N GLN A 67 16.74 -14.44 -26.70
CA GLN A 67 16.40 -15.84 -26.38
C GLN A 67 16.30 -16.12 -24.87
N VAL A 68 15.84 -15.16 -24.07
CA VAL A 68 15.61 -15.38 -22.63
C VAL A 68 14.14 -15.71 -22.39
N SER A 69 13.87 -16.87 -21.78
CA SER A 69 12.54 -17.19 -21.27
C SER A 69 12.26 -16.32 -20.05
N LEU A 70 11.22 -15.49 -20.12
CA LEU A 70 10.83 -14.64 -18.99
C LEU A 70 10.00 -15.43 -17.98
N THR A 71 10.30 -15.22 -16.70
CA THR A 71 9.45 -15.68 -15.60
C THR A 71 8.30 -14.70 -15.41
N CYS A 72 7.06 -15.20 -15.38
CA CYS A 72 5.90 -14.35 -15.18
C CYS A 72 5.92 -13.64 -13.82
N LEU A 73 5.50 -12.37 -13.84
CA LEU A 73 5.22 -11.58 -12.64
C LEU A 73 4.06 -12.19 -11.84
N PRO A 74 3.99 -11.91 -10.53
CA PRO A 74 2.86 -12.32 -9.70
C PRO A 74 1.53 -11.90 -10.35
N PRO A 75 0.66 -12.85 -10.70
CA PRO A 75 -0.63 -12.52 -11.25
C PRO A 75 -1.55 -11.98 -10.14
N ARG A 76 -2.58 -11.24 -10.57
CA ARG A 76 -3.77 -11.00 -9.74
C ARG A 76 -4.31 -12.33 -9.17
N PRO A 77 -5.02 -12.29 -8.03
CA PRO A 77 -5.53 -11.08 -7.34
C PRO A 77 -4.55 -10.48 -6.30
N TYR A 78 -4.81 -9.20 -5.96
CA TYR A 78 -4.18 -8.49 -4.84
C TYR A 78 -5.19 -8.38 -3.68
N PRO A 79 -5.33 -9.42 -2.85
CA PRO A 79 -6.48 -9.59 -1.96
C PRO A 79 -6.67 -8.45 -0.94
N VAL A 80 -5.59 -7.90 -0.38
CA VAL A 80 -5.67 -6.81 0.60
C VAL A 80 -6.11 -5.52 -0.09
N PHE A 81 -5.46 -5.16 -1.20
CA PHE A 81 -5.84 -3.98 -1.96
C PHE A 81 -7.28 -4.05 -2.45
N GLU A 82 -7.71 -5.18 -3.01
CA GLU A 82 -9.07 -5.34 -3.53
C GLU A 82 -10.12 -5.25 -2.41
N ALA A 83 -9.86 -5.87 -1.25
CA ALA A 83 -10.76 -5.81 -0.10
C ALA A 83 -10.85 -4.41 0.53
N GLU A 84 -9.77 -3.61 0.45
CA GLU A 84 -9.64 -2.34 1.17
C GLU A 84 -9.60 -1.10 0.24
N ALA A 85 -9.76 -1.26 -1.07
CA ALA A 85 -9.67 -0.16 -2.05
C ALA A 85 -10.62 1.01 -1.71
N GLY A 86 -11.84 0.70 -1.27
CA GLY A 86 -12.83 1.70 -0.86
C GLY A 86 -12.51 2.43 0.46
N ARG A 87 -11.47 2.00 1.18
CA ARG A 87 -11.05 2.54 2.49
C ARG A 87 -9.71 3.25 2.43
N LEU A 88 -9.15 3.43 1.23
CA LEU A 88 -7.92 4.20 1.04
C LEU A 88 -8.09 5.67 1.42
N ASP A 89 -9.31 6.22 1.38
CA ASP A 89 -9.66 7.56 1.87
C ASP A 89 -9.25 7.82 3.32
N ARG A 90 -9.07 6.75 4.11
CA ARG A 90 -8.56 6.82 5.47
C ARG A 90 -7.10 7.26 5.47
N LEU A 91 -6.29 7.02 4.44
CA LEU A 91 -4.90 7.46 4.39
C LEU A 91 -4.81 8.93 3.97
N ALA A 92 -3.79 9.64 4.45
CA ALA A 92 -3.59 11.04 4.07
C ALA A 92 -3.12 11.13 2.61
N ALA A 93 -3.62 12.12 1.87
CA ALA A 93 -3.08 12.43 0.55
C ALA A 93 -1.56 12.76 0.65
N PRO A 94 -0.74 12.36 -0.34
CA PRO A 94 -1.10 11.76 -1.63
C PRO A 94 -1.14 10.21 -1.66
N LEU A 95 -1.01 9.55 -0.50
CA LEU A 95 -0.79 8.10 -0.41
C LEU A 95 -1.85 7.22 -1.08
N PRO A 96 -3.18 7.50 -0.97
CA PRO A 96 -4.22 6.72 -1.66
C PRO A 96 -3.98 6.62 -3.17
N ARG A 97 -3.59 7.74 -3.78
CA ARG A 97 -3.33 7.83 -5.22
C ARG A 97 -2.10 7.01 -5.60
N LYS A 98 -1.02 7.10 -4.83
CA LYS A 98 0.21 6.33 -5.09
C LYS A 98 -0.05 4.82 -5.03
N ILE A 99 -0.82 4.37 -4.03
CA ILE A 99 -1.19 2.96 -3.86
C ILE A 99 -2.01 2.47 -5.05
N ALA A 100 -3.09 3.17 -5.39
CA ALA A 100 -3.94 2.80 -6.53
C ALA A 100 -3.14 2.77 -7.84
N PHE A 101 -2.24 3.73 -8.03
CA PHE A 101 -1.37 3.79 -9.20
C PHE A 101 -0.38 2.61 -9.25
N PHE A 102 0.24 2.25 -8.12
CA PHE A 102 1.12 1.08 -8.00
C PHE A 102 0.42 -0.21 -8.43
N TYR A 103 -0.73 -0.54 -7.83
CA TYR A 103 -1.44 -1.78 -8.15
C TYR A 103 -1.98 -1.81 -9.59
N THR A 104 -2.39 -0.66 -10.11
CA THR A 104 -2.81 -0.54 -11.52
C THR A 104 -1.65 -0.84 -12.46
N ARG A 105 -0.48 -0.22 -12.25
CA ARG A 105 0.72 -0.49 -13.05
C ARG A 105 1.18 -1.93 -12.92
N MET A 106 1.21 -2.48 -11.71
CA MET A 106 1.64 -3.87 -11.50
C MET A 106 0.71 -4.86 -12.21
N GLY A 107 -0.60 -4.62 -12.21
CA GLY A 107 -1.56 -5.41 -12.98
C GLY A 107 -1.28 -5.39 -14.48
N ALA A 108 -1.09 -4.20 -15.06
CA ALA A 108 -0.76 -4.05 -16.48
C ALA A 108 0.58 -4.72 -16.83
N LEU A 109 1.62 -4.48 -16.02
CA LEU A 109 2.94 -5.12 -16.18
C LEU A 109 2.85 -6.64 -16.15
N ALA A 110 2.06 -7.20 -15.23
CA ALA A 110 1.89 -8.65 -15.13
C ALA A 110 1.18 -9.26 -16.34
N GLU A 111 0.27 -8.51 -16.97
CA GLU A 111 -0.36 -8.90 -18.23
C GLU A 111 0.62 -8.79 -19.40
N ASP A 112 1.35 -7.67 -19.52
CA ASP A 112 2.33 -7.45 -20.60
C ASP A 112 3.46 -8.48 -20.57
N VAL A 113 4.03 -8.78 -19.39
CA VAL A 113 5.07 -9.81 -19.23
C VAL A 113 4.52 -11.19 -19.59
N ARG A 114 3.26 -11.48 -19.27
CA ARG A 114 2.62 -12.76 -19.63
C ARG A 114 2.41 -12.87 -21.13
N SER A 115 1.85 -11.85 -21.77
CA SER A 115 1.67 -11.83 -23.23
C SER A 115 2.99 -11.91 -23.99
N PHE A 116 4.08 -11.37 -23.44
CA PHE A 116 5.42 -11.60 -23.99
C PHE A 116 5.88 -13.05 -23.78
N ALA A 117 5.72 -13.62 -22.58
CA ALA A 117 6.09 -15.00 -22.29
C ALA A 117 5.32 -16.03 -23.13
N ASP A 118 4.05 -15.74 -23.43
CA ASP A 118 3.18 -16.55 -24.29
C ASP A 118 3.46 -16.32 -25.79
N GLY A 119 4.31 -15.34 -26.13
CA GLY A 119 4.76 -15.04 -27.48
C GLY A 119 3.76 -14.25 -28.34
N GLU A 120 2.73 -13.66 -27.72
CA GLU A 120 1.77 -12.74 -28.34
C GLU A 120 2.43 -11.39 -28.65
N LEU A 121 3.25 -10.89 -27.73
CA LEU A 121 4.12 -9.74 -27.95
C LEU A 121 5.52 -10.24 -28.36
N ARG A 122 6.02 -9.74 -29.49
CA ARG A 122 7.35 -10.10 -30.02
C ARG A 122 8.13 -8.87 -30.40
N GLY A 123 9.44 -8.91 -30.15
CA GLY A 123 10.36 -7.86 -30.53
C GLY A 123 10.98 -7.14 -29.33
N THR A 124 12.25 -6.77 -29.47
CA THR A 124 13.01 -6.06 -28.44
C THR A 124 12.49 -4.65 -28.19
N GLU A 125 11.74 -4.09 -29.14
CA GLU A 125 11.07 -2.78 -29.04
C GLU A 125 10.06 -2.70 -27.88
N TYR A 126 9.48 -3.84 -27.45
CA TYR A 126 8.56 -3.91 -26.32
C TYR A 126 9.27 -4.14 -24.99
N LEU A 127 10.46 -4.75 -25.00
CA LEU A 127 11.18 -5.12 -23.79
C LEU A 127 11.77 -3.92 -23.06
N GLN A 128 12.31 -2.95 -23.80
CA GLN A 128 12.93 -1.79 -23.16
C GLN A 128 11.92 -0.85 -22.47
N PRO A 129 10.74 -0.54 -23.06
CA PRO A 129 9.67 0.14 -22.34
C PRO A 129 9.18 -0.65 -21.12
N LEU A 130 9.00 -1.97 -21.26
CA LEU A 130 8.52 -2.84 -20.18
C LEU A 130 9.50 -2.87 -18.99
N LEU A 131 10.80 -2.95 -19.26
CA LEU A 131 11.85 -2.87 -18.25
C LEU A 131 11.82 -1.52 -17.52
N ARG A 132 11.75 -0.40 -18.25
CA ARG A 132 11.67 0.94 -17.64
C ARG A 132 10.43 1.10 -16.77
N GLU A 133 9.30 0.56 -17.24
CA GLU A 133 8.03 0.61 -16.52
C GLU A 133 8.08 -0.22 -15.23
N LEU A 134 8.72 -1.40 -15.27
CA LEU A 134 8.96 -2.23 -14.09
C LEU A 134 9.90 -1.53 -13.10
N GLU A 135 11.05 -1.01 -13.55
CA GLU A 135 11.99 -0.27 -12.70
C GLU A 135 11.33 0.94 -12.03
N ALA A 136 10.53 1.70 -12.80
CA ALA A 136 9.75 2.82 -12.26
C ALA A 136 8.69 2.38 -11.25
N THR A 137 8.07 1.22 -11.46
CA THR A 137 7.07 0.66 -10.53
C THR A 137 7.73 0.14 -9.24
N MET A 138 8.92 -0.44 -9.34
CA MET A 138 9.72 -0.82 -8.16
C MET A 138 10.13 0.40 -7.34
N SER A 139 10.61 1.47 -7.98
CA SER A 139 10.92 2.73 -7.28
C SER A 139 9.70 3.34 -6.60
N LEU A 140 8.52 3.32 -7.25
CA LEU A 140 7.27 3.74 -6.63
C LEU A 140 6.91 2.87 -5.41
N SER A 141 7.17 1.56 -5.46
CA SER A 141 6.89 0.65 -4.36
C SER A 141 7.70 1.02 -3.11
N ASP A 142 8.97 1.42 -3.27
CA ASP A 142 9.83 1.85 -2.16
C ASP A 142 9.29 3.12 -1.49
N GLU A 143 8.85 4.09 -2.30
CA GLU A 143 8.20 5.29 -1.78
C GLU A 143 6.92 4.96 -1.02
N VAL A 144 6.04 4.13 -1.60
CA VAL A 144 4.78 3.74 -0.97
C VAL A 144 5.01 2.96 0.32
N LEU A 145 5.97 2.04 0.34
CA LEU A 145 6.34 1.28 1.53
C LEU A 145 6.91 2.19 2.62
N ARG A 146 7.75 3.17 2.27
CA ARG A 146 8.25 4.16 3.24
C ARG A 146 7.11 4.95 3.86
N ASP A 147 6.24 5.52 3.02
CA ASP A 147 5.12 6.36 3.45
C ASP A 147 4.13 5.53 4.31
N LEU A 148 3.85 4.28 3.95
CA LEU A 148 2.98 3.39 4.73
C LEU A 148 3.59 2.95 6.06
N ARG A 149 4.90 2.67 6.12
CA ARG A 149 5.60 2.33 7.37
C ARG A 149 5.55 3.49 8.36
N GLU A 150 5.61 4.73 7.87
CA GLU A 150 5.44 5.92 8.71
C GLU A 150 4.02 5.97 9.33
N VAL A 151 2.99 5.65 8.55
CA VAL A 151 1.59 5.55 9.04
C VAL A 151 1.40 4.37 9.99
N ALA A 152 2.09 3.26 9.75
CA ALA A 152 2.00 2.05 10.57
C ALA A 152 2.77 2.17 11.90
N SER A 153 3.74 3.07 11.98
CA SER A 153 4.59 3.24 13.16
C SER A 153 3.80 3.77 14.36
N PRO A 154 3.93 3.17 15.55
CA PRO A 154 3.28 3.69 16.75
C PRO A 154 3.85 5.07 17.10
N SER A 155 2.96 6.06 17.23
CA SER A 155 3.35 7.41 17.62
C SER A 155 3.93 7.41 19.06
N PRO A 156 5.08 8.07 19.33
CA PRO A 156 5.79 7.99 20.62
C PRO A 156 5.02 8.49 21.85
N LEU A 157 3.85 9.11 21.67
CA LEU A 157 2.97 9.53 22.77
C LEU A 157 2.42 8.36 23.62
N HIS A 158 2.54 7.10 23.16
CA HIS A 158 2.14 5.93 23.95
C HIS A 158 3.13 5.52 25.06
N LEU A 159 4.32 6.12 25.13
CA LEU A 159 5.32 5.82 26.18
C LEU A 159 5.22 6.74 27.40
N LEU A 160 4.46 7.83 27.34
CA LEU A 160 4.31 8.78 28.46
C LEU A 160 3.11 8.49 29.39
N GLY A 161 2.26 7.52 29.04
CA GLY A 161 1.07 7.16 29.84
C GLY A 161 1.21 5.87 30.64
N ARG A 162 2.42 5.31 30.75
CA ARG A 162 2.67 4.00 31.38
C ARG A 162 3.79 4.00 32.42
N ALA A 163 4.16 5.17 32.94
CA ALA A 163 5.05 5.34 34.09
C ALA A 163 4.22 5.65 35.34
#